data_AF-A0A3S4I339-F1
#
_entry.id   AF-A0A3S4I339-F1
#
_cell.length_a   1.000
_cell.length_b   1.000
_cell.length_c   1.000
_cell.angle_alpha   90.00
_cell.angle_beta   90.00
_cell.angle_gamma   90.00
#
_symmetry.space_group_name_H-M   'P 1'
#
loop_
_entity.id
_entity.type
_entity.pdbx_description
1 polymer ?
#
loop_
_entity_poly.entity_id
_entity_poly.type
_entity_poly.pdbx_seq_one_letter_code
_entity_poly.pdbx_strand_id
1 'polypeptide(L)'
;MKKPEAGKGMLDLSKEDKPWAKSQACQRLIDSGKVADMEHLPSYFGQEVSKLVKAHGIDRMQAWQDGLKDAKDAKAFATSRVGVNFWDTLYWGGFDSVNDWANKGYEVVVSNPDYVYLDFPYEVNPNDSGYYWGTRFSDERKIFSFAPDNMPQNAETSVDRDGNAFSAKSDKPWPGRTVCPPSCGARWCEPIRRWSI
;
A
#
# COMPACT_ATOMS: atom_id res chain seq x y z
N MET A 1 -4.17 -21.35 -23.62
CA MET A 1 -3.49 -21.69 -22.35
C MET A 1 -2.17 -20.96 -22.29
N LYS A 2 -1.90 -20.20 -21.23
CA LYS A 2 -0.54 -19.67 -21.00
C LYS A 2 0.40 -20.88 -20.88
N LYS A 3 1.53 -20.86 -21.59
CA LYS A 3 2.52 -21.94 -21.51
C LYS A 3 3.09 -21.96 -20.08
N PRO A 4 3.29 -23.13 -19.46
CA PRO A 4 3.94 -23.22 -18.16
C PRO A 4 5.31 -22.56 -18.20
N GLU A 5 5.61 -21.76 -17.19
CA GLU A 5 6.90 -21.08 -17.01
C GLU A 5 7.60 -21.70 -15.79
N ALA A 6 8.90 -21.97 -15.89
CA ALA A 6 9.67 -22.56 -14.79
C ALA A 6 9.64 -21.64 -13.55
N GLY A 7 9.50 -22.24 -12.37
CA GLY A 7 9.47 -21.51 -11.09
C GLY A 7 8.14 -20.81 -10.75
N LYS A 8 7.07 -21.00 -11.54
CA LYS A 8 5.72 -20.48 -11.25
C LYS A 8 4.74 -21.61 -10.95
N GLY A 9 3.71 -21.31 -10.16
CA GLY A 9 2.62 -22.25 -9.88
C GLY A 9 1.87 -22.62 -11.17
N MET A 10 1.65 -23.91 -11.39
CA MET A 10 0.91 -24.41 -12.55
C MET A 10 -0.59 -24.42 -12.23
N LEU A 11 -1.31 -23.42 -12.73
CA LEU A 11 -2.75 -23.28 -12.57
C LEU A 11 -3.44 -23.14 -13.92
N ASP A 12 -4.66 -23.64 -14.02
CA ASP A 12 -5.53 -23.38 -15.16
C ASP A 12 -6.13 -21.96 -15.03
N LEU A 13 -5.45 -20.98 -15.62
CA LEU A 13 -5.91 -19.59 -15.64
C LEU A 13 -6.97 -19.33 -16.72
N SER A 14 -7.47 -20.35 -17.44
CA SER A 14 -8.46 -20.15 -18.52
C SER A 14 -9.83 -19.72 -18.02
N LYS A 15 -10.12 -19.95 -16.73
CA LYS A 15 -11.38 -19.60 -16.07
C LYS A 15 -11.25 -18.42 -15.11
N GLU A 16 -10.04 -17.88 -14.96
CA GLU A 16 -9.76 -16.75 -14.07
C GLU A 16 -10.05 -15.44 -14.79
N ASP A 17 -10.77 -14.57 -14.09
CA ASP A 17 -11.19 -13.26 -14.61
C ASP A 17 -10.74 -12.16 -13.65
N LYS A 18 -10.56 -10.96 -14.19
CA LYS A 18 -10.42 -9.76 -13.35
C LYS A 18 -11.70 -9.52 -12.54
N PRO A 19 -11.62 -8.87 -11.37
CA PRO A 19 -12.80 -8.45 -10.62
C PRO A 19 -13.82 -7.74 -11.52
N TRP A 20 -15.07 -8.16 -11.43
CA TRP A 20 -16.20 -7.63 -12.20
C TRP A 20 -16.16 -7.82 -13.73
N ALA A 21 -15.23 -8.59 -14.30
CA ALA A 21 -15.14 -8.78 -15.76
C ALA A 21 -16.45 -9.30 -16.39
N LYS A 22 -17.20 -10.13 -15.65
CA LYS A 22 -18.50 -10.70 -16.05
C LYS A 22 -19.72 -9.90 -15.58
N SER A 23 -19.52 -8.74 -14.94
CA SER A 23 -20.60 -7.86 -14.52
C SER A 23 -21.09 -7.02 -15.69
N GLN A 24 -22.34 -7.26 -16.13
CA GLN A 24 -22.95 -6.49 -17.22
C GLN A 24 -23.06 -4.99 -16.89
N ALA A 25 -23.19 -4.64 -15.61
CA ALA A 25 -23.24 -3.23 -15.20
C ALA A 25 -21.88 -2.55 -15.40
N CYS A 26 -20.77 -3.24 -15.10
CA CYS A 26 -19.42 -2.72 -15.31
C CYS A 26 -19.05 -2.66 -16.80
N GLN A 27 -19.48 -3.67 -17.58
CA GLN A 27 -19.32 -3.66 -19.04
C GLN A 27 -20.00 -2.44 -19.66
N ARG A 28 -21.28 -2.18 -19.33
CA ARG A 28 -21.99 -0.97 -19.80
C ARG A 28 -21.33 0.34 -19.36
N LEU A 29 -20.73 0.38 -18.17
CA LEU A 29 -20.03 1.56 -17.69
C LEU A 29 -18.78 1.85 -18.53
N ILE A 30 -18.02 0.81 -18.89
CA ILE A 30 -16.86 0.91 -19.77
C ILE A 30 -17.30 1.30 -21.19
N ASP A 31 -18.35 0.65 -21.72
CA ASP A 31 -18.90 0.96 -23.06
C ASP A 31 -19.39 2.41 -23.16
N SER A 32 -19.84 3.00 -22.04
CA SER A 32 -20.23 4.42 -21.98
C SER A 32 -19.06 5.41 -22.03
N GLY A 33 -17.82 4.94 -21.97
CA GLY A 33 -16.60 5.76 -21.97
C GLY A 33 -16.27 6.41 -20.62
N LYS A 34 -17.01 6.11 -19.55
CA LYS A 34 -16.75 6.66 -18.21
C LYS A 34 -15.53 6.06 -17.52
N VAL A 35 -15.18 4.82 -17.86
CA VAL A 35 -14.02 4.10 -17.31
C VAL A 35 -13.31 3.42 -18.48
N ALA A 36 -11.97 3.47 -18.50
CA ALA A 36 -11.18 2.95 -19.61
C ALA A 36 -11.30 1.42 -19.76
N ASP A 37 -11.21 0.67 -18.66
CA ASP A 37 -11.30 -0.78 -18.62
C ASP A 37 -11.59 -1.29 -17.19
N MET A 38 -11.60 -2.62 -17.01
CA MET A 38 -11.84 -3.25 -15.71
C MET A 38 -10.75 -2.95 -14.66
N GLU A 39 -9.51 -2.66 -15.07
CA GLU A 39 -8.42 -2.34 -14.14
C GLU A 39 -8.57 -0.95 -13.54
N HIS A 40 -9.21 -0.02 -14.25
CA HIS A 40 -9.43 1.35 -13.78
C HIS A 40 -10.66 1.50 -12.88
N LEU A 41 -11.49 0.46 -12.73
CA LEU A 41 -12.69 0.49 -11.89
C LEU A 41 -12.41 0.86 -10.42
N PRO A 42 -11.35 0.35 -9.74
CA PRO A 42 -11.04 0.74 -8.37
C PRO A 42 -10.78 2.24 -8.21
N SER A 43 -9.94 2.82 -9.09
CA SER A 43 -9.62 4.26 -9.03
C SER A 43 -10.84 5.13 -9.38
N TYR A 44 -11.65 4.72 -10.37
CA TYR A 44 -12.94 5.36 -10.65
C TYR A 44 -13.87 5.34 -9.44
N PHE A 45 -14.00 4.19 -8.77
CA PHE A 45 -14.83 4.07 -7.59
C PHE A 45 -14.33 4.98 -6.45
N GLY A 46 -13.01 5.11 -6.26
CA GLY A 46 -12.42 6.07 -5.32
C GLY A 46 -12.81 7.52 -5.63
N GLN A 47 -12.85 7.91 -6.91
CA GLN A 47 -13.31 9.24 -7.32
C GLN A 47 -14.80 9.45 -7.01
N GLU A 48 -15.66 8.48 -7.30
CA GLU A 48 -17.09 8.57 -6.99
C GLU A 48 -17.34 8.65 -5.47
N VAL A 49 -16.62 7.85 -4.67
CA VAL A 49 -16.69 7.92 -3.20
C VAL A 49 -16.25 9.29 -2.70
N SER A 50 -15.19 9.89 -3.26
CA SER A 50 -14.75 11.23 -2.85
C SER A 50 -15.82 12.30 -3.04
N LYS A 51 -16.68 12.18 -4.07
CA LYS A 51 -17.81 13.09 -4.29
C LYS A 51 -18.84 12.97 -3.18
N LEU A 52 -19.14 11.74 -2.75
CA LEU A 52 -20.04 11.47 -1.63
C LEU A 52 -19.47 12.02 -0.32
N VAL A 53 -18.18 11.75 -0.04
CA VAL A 53 -17.47 12.28 1.13
C VAL A 53 -17.58 13.80 1.18
N LYS A 54 -17.31 14.48 0.06
CA LYS A 54 -17.42 15.95 -0.06
C LYS A 54 -18.85 16.45 0.12
N ALA A 55 -19.84 15.75 -0.44
CA ALA A 55 -21.26 16.09 -0.28
C ALA A 55 -21.73 16.03 1.18
N HIS A 56 -21.10 15.20 2.01
CA HIS A 56 -21.33 15.12 3.45
C HIS A 56 -20.50 16.13 4.27
N GLY A 57 -19.87 17.12 3.62
CA GLY A 57 -19.10 18.16 4.30
C GLY A 57 -17.73 17.71 4.82
N ILE A 58 -17.26 16.51 4.42
CA ILE A 58 -15.93 16.00 4.78
C ILE A 58 -14.97 16.37 3.65
N ASP A 59 -13.88 17.06 4.00
CA ASP A 59 -12.96 17.61 2.99
C ASP A 59 -11.64 16.84 2.84
N ARG A 60 -11.55 15.65 3.44
CA ARG A 60 -10.39 14.77 3.34
C ARG A 60 -10.81 13.32 3.17
N MET A 61 -10.29 12.66 2.15
CA MET A 61 -10.39 11.20 1.95
C MET A 61 -9.03 10.55 2.16
N GLN A 62 -9.00 9.28 2.55
CA GLN A 62 -7.77 8.49 2.65
C GLN A 62 -8.04 7.05 2.21
N ALA A 63 -7.06 6.42 1.55
CA ALA A 63 -7.14 5.02 1.11
C ALA A 63 -5.76 4.33 1.23
N TRP A 64 -5.74 3.00 1.12
CA TRP A 64 -4.52 2.30 0.74
C TRP A 64 -4.15 2.65 -0.70
N GLN A 65 -2.85 2.87 -0.94
CA GLN A 65 -2.36 3.50 -2.16
C GLN A 65 -2.81 2.79 -3.46
N ASP A 66 -2.87 1.46 -3.45
CA ASP A 66 -3.20 0.61 -4.59
C ASP A 66 -4.60 0.89 -5.15
N GLY A 67 -5.55 1.30 -4.30
CA GLY A 67 -6.90 1.67 -4.73
C GLY A 67 -6.96 2.95 -5.57
N LEU A 68 -5.93 3.81 -5.50
CA LEU A 68 -5.89 5.11 -6.19
C LEU A 68 -4.79 5.17 -7.28
N LYS A 69 -4.08 4.07 -7.55
CA LYS A 69 -2.88 4.05 -8.39
C LYS A 69 -3.10 4.51 -9.83
N ASP A 70 -4.31 4.32 -10.36
CA ASP A 70 -4.67 4.66 -11.74
C ASP A 70 -5.31 6.07 -11.83
N ALA A 71 -5.49 6.75 -10.70
CA ALA A 71 -5.84 8.17 -10.71
C ALA A 71 -4.62 9.01 -11.12
N LYS A 72 -4.86 10.03 -11.95
CA LYS A 72 -3.82 10.91 -12.47
C LYS A 72 -2.98 11.55 -11.35
N ASP A 73 -3.67 12.19 -10.41
CA ASP A 73 -3.12 12.92 -9.27
C ASP A 73 -4.23 13.19 -8.23
N ALA A 74 -3.89 13.78 -7.09
CA ALA A 74 -4.85 14.08 -6.03
C ALA A 74 -5.99 15.04 -6.46
N LYS A 75 -5.84 15.79 -7.56
CA LYS A 75 -6.87 16.70 -8.09
C LYS A 75 -7.99 15.96 -8.83
N ALA A 76 -7.84 14.66 -9.07
CA ALA A 76 -8.90 13.83 -9.64
C ALA A 76 -10.08 13.60 -8.66
N PHE A 77 -9.90 13.92 -7.38
CA PHE A 77 -10.90 13.69 -6.32
C PHE A 77 -11.62 14.98 -5.94
N ALA A 78 -12.84 14.84 -5.41
CA ALA A 78 -13.68 15.98 -5.04
C ALA A 78 -13.30 16.64 -3.70
N THR A 79 -12.64 15.90 -2.80
CA THR A 79 -12.11 16.41 -1.53
C THR A 79 -10.85 17.24 -1.76
N SER A 80 -10.67 18.33 -1.03
CA SER A 80 -9.48 19.20 -1.20
C SER A 80 -8.17 18.52 -0.81
N ARG A 81 -8.24 17.50 0.06
CA ARG A 81 -7.10 16.73 0.57
C ARG A 81 -7.33 15.24 0.35
N VAL A 82 -6.31 14.54 -0.16
CA VAL A 82 -6.35 13.09 -0.36
C VAL A 82 -5.11 12.47 0.25
N GLY A 83 -5.29 11.66 1.29
CA GLY A 83 -4.22 10.89 1.92
C GLY A 83 -4.07 9.50 1.32
N VAL A 84 -2.85 8.97 1.37
CA VAL A 84 -2.58 7.57 1.04
C VAL A 84 -1.81 6.91 2.18
N ASN A 85 -2.29 5.77 2.64
CA ASN A 85 -1.48 4.87 3.46
C ASN A 85 -0.47 4.21 2.53
N PHE A 86 0.78 4.64 2.64
CA PHE A 86 1.86 4.13 1.80
C PHE A 86 2.44 2.85 2.39
N TRP A 87 2.26 1.72 1.70
CA TRP A 87 2.47 0.38 2.28
C TRP A 87 3.38 -0.54 1.46
N ASP A 88 4.14 -0.01 0.50
CA ASP A 88 5.19 -0.80 -0.14
C ASP A 88 6.33 -1.07 0.85
N THR A 89 6.98 -2.23 0.74
CA THR A 89 8.23 -2.49 1.47
C THR A 89 9.39 -1.72 0.83
N LEU A 90 10.37 -1.32 1.65
CA LEU A 90 11.53 -0.58 1.15
C LEU A 90 12.38 -1.46 0.23
N TYR A 91 12.66 -2.71 0.61
CA TYR A 91 13.52 -3.59 -0.17
C TYR A 91 12.92 -4.00 -1.54
N TRP A 92 11.64 -3.72 -1.80
CA TRP A 92 11.00 -3.85 -3.13
C TRP A 92 10.83 -2.51 -3.87
N GLY A 93 11.56 -1.46 -3.47
CA GLY A 93 11.56 -0.17 -4.16
C GLY A 93 10.61 0.86 -3.57
N GLY A 94 10.00 0.59 -2.40
CA GLY A 94 9.14 1.54 -1.69
C GLY A 94 9.85 2.87 -1.37
N PHE A 95 11.17 2.86 -1.23
CA PHE A 95 11.98 4.07 -1.05
C PHE A 95 11.93 5.04 -2.24
N ASP A 96 11.62 4.55 -3.45
CA ASP A 96 11.52 5.35 -4.67
C ASP A 96 10.06 5.63 -5.05
N SER A 97 9.18 4.62 -4.97
CA SER A 97 7.76 4.75 -5.35
C SER A 97 6.99 5.74 -4.46
N VAL A 98 7.39 5.91 -3.19
CA VAL A 98 6.78 6.88 -2.27
C VAL A 98 6.82 8.31 -2.79
N ASN A 99 7.89 8.67 -3.53
CA ASN A 99 8.06 10.02 -4.06
C ASN A 99 6.98 10.35 -5.09
N ASP A 100 6.55 9.38 -5.90
CA ASP A 100 5.53 9.60 -6.93
C ASP A 100 4.18 9.99 -6.31
N TRP A 101 3.84 9.42 -5.15
CA TRP A 101 2.62 9.75 -4.42
C TRP A 101 2.66 11.18 -3.90
N ALA A 102 3.73 11.56 -3.22
CA ALA A 102 3.86 12.92 -2.70
C ALA A 102 3.91 13.96 -3.83
N ASN A 103 4.63 13.68 -4.92
CA ASN A 103 4.74 14.56 -6.09
C ASN A 103 3.43 14.69 -6.89
N LYS A 104 2.53 13.69 -6.81
CA LYS A 104 1.16 13.78 -7.35
C LYS A 104 0.19 14.52 -6.41
N GLY A 105 0.68 15.11 -5.32
CA GLY A 105 -0.10 15.93 -4.40
C GLY A 105 -0.90 15.14 -3.36
N TYR A 106 -0.61 13.85 -3.19
CA TYR A 106 -1.20 13.06 -2.11
C TYR A 106 -0.50 13.33 -0.78
N GLU A 107 -1.27 13.33 0.31
CA GLU A 107 -0.72 13.33 1.66
C GLU A 107 -0.25 11.93 2.02
N VAL A 108 1.05 11.70 1.93
CA VAL A 108 1.64 10.38 2.23
C VAL A 108 1.62 10.12 3.73
N VAL A 109 0.88 9.09 4.14
CA VAL A 109 0.87 8.49 5.47
C VAL A 109 1.73 7.23 5.43
N VAL A 110 2.94 7.35 5.95
CA VAL A 110 3.93 6.27 5.96
C VAL A 110 3.42 5.08 6.77
N SER A 111 3.27 3.93 6.11
CA SER A 111 2.66 2.70 6.64
C SER A 111 3.45 1.46 6.20
N ASN A 112 4.78 1.56 6.10
CA ASN A 112 5.63 0.49 5.56
C ASN A 112 5.54 -0.80 6.40
N PRO A 113 5.13 -1.93 5.81
CA PRO A 113 4.91 -3.18 6.54
C PRO A 113 6.20 -3.80 7.07
N ASP A 114 7.35 -3.53 6.45
CA ASP A 114 8.66 -3.99 6.90
C ASP A 114 9.16 -3.30 8.19
N TYR A 115 8.40 -2.34 8.74
CA TYR A 115 8.69 -1.67 10.01
C TYR A 115 7.47 -1.57 10.94
N VAL A 116 6.35 -1.05 10.45
CA VAL A 116 5.25 -0.56 11.33
C VAL A 116 3.98 -1.42 11.27
N TYR A 117 4.08 -2.67 10.79
CA TYR A 117 3.00 -3.65 10.95
C TYR A 117 3.23 -4.42 12.24
N LEU A 118 2.37 -4.14 13.23
CA LEU A 118 2.44 -4.67 14.60
C LEU A 118 1.79 -6.05 14.74
N ASP A 119 1.28 -6.60 13.63
CA ASP A 119 0.87 -7.99 13.48
C ASP A 119 2.01 -8.91 13.05
N PHE A 120 3.22 -8.36 12.86
CA PHE A 120 4.43 -9.14 12.60
C PHE A 120 5.16 -9.51 13.90
N PRO A 121 5.92 -10.63 13.93
CA PRO A 121 6.68 -11.06 15.09
C PRO A 121 7.64 -10.00 15.62
N TYR A 122 7.92 -10.03 16.92
CA TYR A 122 8.99 -9.22 17.53
C TYR A 122 10.36 -9.83 17.28
N GLU A 123 10.45 -11.16 17.15
CA GLU A 123 11.71 -11.84 16.87
C GLU A 123 11.55 -13.01 15.89
N VAL A 124 12.67 -13.49 15.35
CA VAL A 124 12.68 -14.67 14.47
C VAL A 124 12.67 -15.95 15.31
N ASN A 125 11.53 -16.24 15.93
CA ASN A 125 11.30 -17.41 16.75
C ASN A 125 10.02 -18.13 16.28
N PRO A 126 10.04 -19.44 16.01
CA PRO A 126 8.85 -20.18 15.56
C PRO A 126 7.67 -20.15 16.55
N ASN A 127 7.93 -19.83 17.82
CA ASN A 127 6.90 -19.70 18.85
C ASN A 127 6.33 -18.26 18.93
N ASP A 128 6.94 -17.29 18.25
CA ASP A 128 6.44 -15.93 18.25
C ASP A 128 5.21 -15.80 17.35
N SER A 129 4.31 -14.90 17.71
CA SER A 129 3.02 -14.75 17.05
C SER A 129 3.07 -13.68 15.97
N GLY A 130 2.42 -13.94 14.83
CA GLY A 130 2.24 -12.94 13.80
C GLY A 130 2.32 -13.50 12.39
N TYR A 131 1.91 -12.70 11.42
CA TYR A 131 2.21 -12.93 10.01
C TYR A 131 3.56 -12.32 9.66
N TYR A 132 4.14 -12.65 8.52
CA TYR A 132 5.55 -12.28 8.23
C TYR A 132 5.82 -12.10 6.74
N TRP A 133 4.80 -11.72 5.97
CA TRP A 133 4.92 -11.62 4.52
C TRP A 133 5.84 -10.46 4.08
N GLY A 134 5.87 -9.37 4.86
CA GLY A 134 6.63 -8.15 4.57
C GLY A 134 7.98 -8.06 5.27
N THR A 135 8.17 -8.70 6.41
CA THR A 135 9.48 -8.88 7.06
C THR A 135 9.38 -10.00 8.08
N ARG A 136 10.53 -10.56 8.52
CA ARG A 136 10.52 -11.67 9.47
C ARG A 136 10.24 -11.25 10.91
N PHE A 137 10.60 -10.02 11.27
CA PHE A 137 10.33 -9.45 12.58
C PHE A 137 10.36 -7.91 12.55
N SER A 138 9.72 -7.28 13.53
CA SER A 138 9.87 -5.87 13.84
C SER A 138 9.73 -5.62 15.34
N ASP A 139 10.87 -5.63 16.04
CA ASP A 139 10.95 -5.31 17.46
C ASP A 139 10.89 -3.78 17.71
N GLU A 140 10.85 -3.40 18.98
CA GLU A 140 10.82 -2.00 19.41
C GLU A 140 12.04 -1.24 18.89
N ARG A 141 13.21 -1.90 18.84
CA ARG A 141 14.45 -1.31 18.34
C ARG A 141 14.36 -1.00 16.86
N LYS A 142 13.85 -1.92 16.04
CA LYS A 142 13.72 -1.74 14.59
C LYS A 142 12.68 -0.66 14.28
N ILE A 143 11.55 -0.65 14.99
CA ILE A 143 10.54 0.42 14.87
C ILE A 143 11.16 1.78 15.22
N PHE A 144 11.91 1.86 16.32
CA PHE A 144 12.58 3.10 16.75
C PHE A 144 13.64 3.57 15.74
N SER A 145 14.34 2.64 15.09
CA SER A 145 15.39 2.93 14.12
C SER A 145 14.84 3.37 12.75
N PHE A 146 13.52 3.24 12.53
CA PHE A 146 12.89 3.59 11.27
C PHE A 146 12.95 5.09 10.99
N ALA A 147 13.37 5.44 9.78
CA ALA A 147 13.49 6.81 9.30
C ALA A 147 12.44 7.12 8.22
N PRO A 148 11.22 7.51 8.63
CA PRO A 148 10.08 7.68 7.72
C PRO A 148 10.15 8.90 6.79
N ASP A 149 11.08 9.85 7.00
CA ASP A 149 11.27 11.00 6.08
C ASP A 149 12.45 10.86 5.13
N ASN A 150 13.25 9.81 5.31
CA ASN A 150 14.41 9.55 4.48
C ASN A 150 14.49 8.04 4.23
N MET A 151 13.53 7.53 3.45
CA MET A 151 13.38 6.09 3.23
C MET A 151 14.67 5.39 2.80
N PRO A 152 15.52 5.96 1.92
CA PRO A 152 16.77 5.33 1.53
C PRO A 152 17.74 5.04 2.68
N GLN A 153 17.80 5.87 3.73
CA GLN A 153 18.78 5.67 4.81
C GLN A 153 18.56 4.36 5.58
N ASN A 154 17.34 3.82 5.55
CA ASN A 154 17.04 2.58 6.26
C ASN A 154 17.80 1.37 5.72
N ALA A 155 18.32 1.44 4.47
CA ALA A 155 19.19 0.41 3.92
C ALA A 155 20.50 0.21 4.70
N GLU A 156 20.96 1.22 5.45
CA GLU A 156 22.14 1.12 6.31
C GLU A 156 21.81 0.63 7.73
N THR A 157 20.54 0.69 8.14
CA THR A 157 20.11 0.43 9.52
C THR A 157 19.20 -0.79 9.65
N SER A 158 18.90 -1.49 8.57
CA SER A 158 18.07 -2.69 8.57
C SER A 158 18.44 -3.67 7.46
N VAL A 159 17.80 -4.84 7.49
CA VAL A 159 17.90 -5.89 6.47
C VAL A 159 16.52 -6.18 5.86
N ASP A 160 16.51 -6.85 4.70
CA ASP A 160 15.28 -7.30 4.04
C ASP A 160 14.60 -8.46 4.79
N ARG A 161 13.49 -8.95 4.24
CA ARG A 161 12.68 -10.03 4.84
C ARG A 161 13.43 -11.37 5.04
N ASP A 162 14.53 -11.58 4.33
CA ASP A 162 15.34 -12.79 4.35
C ASP A 162 16.68 -12.56 5.08
N GLY A 163 16.87 -11.37 5.67
CA GLY A 163 18.05 -11.02 6.46
C GLY A 163 19.22 -10.46 5.64
N ASN A 164 19.00 -10.12 4.36
CA ASN A 164 20.05 -9.61 3.50
C ASN A 164 20.12 -8.08 3.56
N ALA A 165 21.31 -7.53 3.33
CA ALA A 165 21.46 -6.11 3.02
C ALA A 165 20.77 -5.79 1.69
N PHE A 166 20.19 -4.60 1.59
CA PHE A 166 19.63 -4.06 0.35
C PHE A 166 20.22 -2.68 0.06
N SER A 167 20.01 -2.17 -1.15
CA SER A 167 20.42 -0.82 -1.52
C SER A 167 19.20 0.00 -1.86
N ALA A 168 19.22 1.27 -1.46
CA ALA A 168 18.12 2.19 -1.69
C ALA A 168 18.65 3.54 -2.15
N LYS A 169 18.05 4.07 -3.21
CA LYS A 169 18.33 5.40 -3.75
C LYS A 169 17.11 5.88 -4.53
N SER A 170 16.77 7.15 -4.41
CA SER A 170 15.85 7.83 -5.32
C SER A 170 16.49 9.11 -5.85
N ASP A 171 16.29 9.39 -7.12
CA ASP A 171 16.67 10.65 -7.76
C ASP A 171 15.46 11.62 -7.87
N LYS A 172 14.29 11.21 -7.35
CA LYS A 172 13.05 12.00 -7.38
C LYS A 172 13.03 13.03 -6.24
N PRO A 173 12.40 14.19 -6.44
CA PRO A 173 12.21 15.14 -5.35
C PRO A 173 11.31 14.55 -4.27
N TRP A 174 11.68 14.73 -3.01
CA TRP A 174 10.89 14.34 -1.84
C TRP A 174 10.39 15.60 -1.14
N PRO A 175 9.09 15.94 -1.24
CA PRO A 175 8.53 17.12 -0.59
C PRO A 175 8.25 16.91 0.92
N GLY A 176 8.61 15.75 1.48
CA GLY A 176 8.33 15.39 2.86
C GLY A 176 7.05 14.56 3.00
N ARG A 177 6.96 13.79 4.10
CA ARG A 177 5.70 13.13 4.48
C ARG A 177 4.74 14.13 5.13
N THR A 178 3.45 13.83 5.09
CA THR A 178 2.50 14.50 5.98
C THR A 178 2.65 13.92 7.39
N VAL A 179 2.69 14.78 8.42
CA VAL A 179 2.86 14.35 9.82
C VAL A 179 1.76 13.35 10.18
N CYS A 180 2.18 12.10 10.34
CA CYS A 180 1.38 11.02 10.85
C CYS A 180 1.36 11.12 12.40
N PRO A 181 0.17 11.15 13.04
CA PRO A 181 0.07 10.89 14.48
C PRO A 181 0.65 9.50 14.79
N PRO A 182 1.12 9.19 16.01
CA PRO A 182 1.78 7.91 16.37
C PRO A 182 1.03 6.60 16.01
N SER A 183 -0.21 6.69 15.52
CA SER A 183 -1.16 5.63 15.25
C SER A 183 -1.16 5.05 13.82
N CYS A 184 -0.21 5.40 12.93
CA CYS A 184 -0.21 4.82 11.56
C CYS A 184 0.43 3.43 11.47
N GLY A 185 0.89 2.86 12.60
CA GLY A 185 1.22 1.44 12.66
C GLY A 185 -0.05 0.61 12.46
N ALA A 186 -0.02 -0.34 11.52
CA ALA A 186 -1.15 -1.23 11.29
C ALA A 186 -1.09 -2.39 12.27
N ARG A 187 -2.21 -2.74 12.87
CA ARG A 187 -2.37 -4.01 13.59
C ARG A 187 -3.46 -4.80 12.87
N TRP A 188 -3.07 -5.66 11.95
CA TRP A 188 -3.99 -6.64 11.38
C TRP A 188 -4.29 -7.73 12.40
N CYS A 189 -5.51 -8.28 12.35
CA CYS A 189 -6.07 -9.07 13.46
C CYS A 189 -6.27 -10.55 13.14
N GLU A 190 -5.76 -11.08 12.02
CA GLU A 190 -5.94 -12.48 11.64
C GLU A 190 -5.44 -13.46 12.74
N PRO A 191 -4.22 -13.30 13.30
CA PRO A 191 -3.77 -14.15 14.41
C PRO A 191 -4.15 -13.60 15.79
N ILE A 192 -4.53 -12.33 15.92
CA ILE A 192 -4.79 -11.66 17.21
C ILE A 192 -6.25 -11.88 17.64
N ARG A 193 -6.47 -12.85 18.54
CA ARG A 193 -7.83 -13.31 18.90
C ARG A 193 -8.34 -12.83 20.26
N ARG A 194 -7.49 -12.26 21.11
CA ARG A 194 -7.83 -11.88 22.49
C ARG A 194 -7.13 -10.60 22.88
N TRP A 195 -7.75 -9.87 23.80
CA TRP A 195 -7.11 -8.82 24.56
C TRP A 195 -6.36 -9.44 25.74
N SER A 196 -5.09 -9.09 25.92
CA SER A 196 -4.40 -9.35 27.17
C SER A 196 -4.88 -8.33 28.19
N ILE A 197 -5.55 -8.80 29.24
CA ILE A 197 -6.04 -8.02 30.39
C ILE A 197 -5.16 -8.32 31.58
#